data_AF-A0A954FC93-F1
#
_entry.id   AF-A0A954FC93-F1
#
_cell.length_a   1.000
_cell.length_b   1.000
_cell.length_c   1.000
_cell.angle_alpha   90.00
_cell.angle_beta   90.00
_cell.angle_gamma   90.00
#
_symmetry.space_group_name_H-M   'P 1'
#
loop_
_entity.id
_entity.type
_entity.pdbx_description
1 polymer ?
#
loop_
_entity_poly.entity_id
_entity_poly.type
_entity_poly.pdbx_seq_one_letter_code
_entity_poly.pdbx_strand_id
1 'polypeptide(L)'
;MSEIYSILEPEIELFSKLEGTENPAGLKARILDQLSHWVEEYSVRFFENPWLAQEQGISNPSFQKWAGKLWSVWKYHWEDAQNLKKRQVANIDLFQVAGSLEQGTGYQGQGELGGNPLEDTLLVDAIIEGEAVAHQYFQKTYSTLAEFIPCGQDLWQDFYLTHLLEKKPSNGLPAIAGYQGHAGLKRWVVVAFRRFVSRQTAREQKEQGIKISESQQIQMLLGLCTEKQIEAYEQQYQINETQDKQPLPRIRERISWLLQIVSEEQKLKHQYALQNLKQIQPYEEHQSIQQMIQTTPQIDARWTGCIELLGALVLKLINSFSTVDSLILKLRFLEDCKLADMERITGIHRGHLSRKIRDLGNELWSKLGEVIPEDTATREECENCLELLKLPVFLKELAEWLKAAHESGQDLEESL
;
A
#
# COMPACT_ATOMS: atom_id res chain seq x y z
N MET A 1 -33.37 3.57 31.06
CA MET A 1 -32.66 2.50 30.32
C MET A 1 -31.52 3.16 29.57
N SER A 2 -30.30 2.61 29.62
CA SER A 2 -29.14 3.22 28.96
C SER A 2 -29.26 3.06 27.43
N GLU A 3 -28.79 4.04 26.66
CA GLU A 3 -28.96 4.14 25.20
C GLU A 3 -28.33 2.96 24.45
N ILE A 4 -27.28 2.38 25.03
CA ILE A 4 -26.65 1.18 24.47
C ILE A 4 -27.56 -0.05 24.54
N TYR A 5 -28.44 -0.12 25.55
CA TYR A 5 -29.41 -1.20 25.64
C TYR A 5 -30.43 -1.11 24.52
N SER A 6 -30.89 0.10 24.14
CA SER A 6 -31.77 0.25 22.99
C SER A 6 -31.11 -0.10 21.65
N ILE A 7 -29.79 0.07 21.53
CA ILE A 7 -29.03 -0.33 20.34
C ILE A 7 -28.87 -1.86 20.29
N LEU A 8 -28.54 -2.48 21.42
CA LEU A 8 -28.23 -3.91 21.48
C LEU A 8 -29.47 -4.82 21.52
N GLU A 9 -30.56 -4.38 22.14
CA GLU A 9 -31.70 -5.26 22.49
C GLU A 9 -32.46 -5.85 21.28
N PRO A 10 -32.82 -5.07 20.24
CA PRO A 10 -33.48 -5.63 19.04
C PRO A 10 -32.58 -6.65 18.32
N GLU A 11 -31.27 -6.42 18.40
CA GLU A 11 -30.29 -7.19 17.66
C GLU A 11 -29.98 -8.49 18.41
N ILE A 12 -29.77 -8.45 19.72
CA ILE A 12 -29.50 -9.64 20.56
C ILE A 12 -30.66 -10.66 20.50
N GLU A 13 -31.91 -10.19 20.38
CA GLU A 13 -33.04 -11.09 20.14
C GLU A 13 -32.95 -11.80 18.78
N LEU A 14 -32.40 -11.15 17.76
CA LEU A 14 -32.14 -11.77 16.46
C LEU A 14 -30.97 -12.77 16.56
N PHE A 15 -29.89 -12.40 17.28
CA PHE A 15 -28.71 -13.25 17.48
C PHE A 15 -29.03 -14.53 18.26
N SER A 16 -29.75 -14.42 19.37
CA SER A 16 -30.14 -15.58 20.19
C SER A 16 -30.95 -16.62 19.38
N LYS A 17 -31.81 -16.15 18.48
CA LYS A 17 -32.56 -17.01 17.55
C LYS A 17 -31.65 -17.69 16.51
N LEU A 18 -30.60 -17.02 16.04
CA LEU A 18 -29.68 -17.55 15.02
C LEU A 18 -28.65 -18.53 15.59
N GLU A 19 -28.17 -18.30 16.81
CA GLU A 19 -27.22 -19.19 17.48
C GLU A 19 -27.89 -20.39 18.17
N GLY A 20 -29.22 -20.41 18.27
CA GLY A 20 -29.94 -21.44 19.01
C GLY A 20 -29.64 -21.40 20.51
N THR A 21 -29.22 -20.25 21.04
CA THR A 21 -28.89 -20.08 22.45
C THR A 21 -30.16 -19.85 23.25
N GLU A 22 -30.40 -20.69 24.25
CA GLU A 22 -31.65 -20.66 25.06
C GLU A 22 -31.75 -19.44 26.00
N ASN A 23 -30.69 -18.64 26.17
CA ASN A 23 -30.67 -17.52 27.12
C ASN A 23 -30.14 -16.20 26.51
N PRO A 24 -31.04 -15.36 25.95
CA PRO A 24 -30.69 -14.03 25.42
C PRO A 24 -30.04 -13.09 26.44
N ALA A 25 -30.40 -13.21 27.73
CA ALA A 25 -29.82 -12.38 28.79
C ALA A 25 -28.35 -12.75 29.06
N GLY A 26 -28.00 -14.04 28.96
CA GLY A 26 -26.62 -14.51 29.08
C GLY A 26 -25.74 -14.01 27.93
N LEU A 27 -26.24 -14.07 26.69
CA LEU A 27 -25.54 -13.55 25.52
C LEU A 27 -25.31 -12.03 25.64
N LYS A 28 -26.35 -11.29 26.05
CA LYS A 28 -26.27 -9.84 26.32
C LYS A 28 -25.20 -9.48 27.33
N ALA A 29 -25.13 -10.22 28.44
CA ALA A 29 -24.10 -10.00 29.45
C ALA A 29 -22.69 -10.22 28.90
N ARG A 30 -22.47 -11.29 28.12
CA ARG A 30 -21.17 -11.58 27.50
C ARG A 30 -20.75 -10.53 26.46
N ILE A 31 -21.69 -10.03 25.65
CA ILE A 31 -21.40 -8.95 24.68
C ILE A 31 -21.00 -7.67 25.42
N LEU A 32 -21.73 -7.30 26.48
CA LEU A 32 -21.42 -6.11 27.28
C LEU A 32 -20.08 -6.24 28.01
N ASP A 33 -19.76 -7.42 28.51
CA ASP A 33 -18.46 -7.72 29.13
C ASP A 33 -17.32 -7.52 28.13
N GLN A 34 -17.44 -8.10 26.92
CA GLN A 34 -16.45 -7.93 25.86
C GLN A 34 -16.30 -6.47 25.40
N LEU A 35 -17.41 -5.75 25.22
CA LEU A 35 -17.37 -4.32 24.87
C LEU A 35 -16.73 -3.49 25.98
N SER A 36 -17.00 -3.81 27.25
CA SER A 36 -16.37 -3.13 28.39
C SER A 36 -14.87 -3.35 28.41
N HIS A 37 -14.42 -4.58 28.16
CA HIS A 37 -13.01 -4.90 28.05
C HIS A 37 -12.31 -4.06 26.96
N TRP A 38 -12.86 -4.02 25.75
CA TRP A 38 -12.28 -3.23 24.66
C TRP A 38 -12.33 -1.73 24.89
N VAL A 39 -13.44 -1.20 25.43
CA VAL A 39 -13.53 0.23 25.72
C VAL A 39 -12.48 0.63 26.75
N GLU A 40 -12.34 -0.14 27.83
CA GLU A 40 -11.33 0.13 28.85
C GLU A 40 -9.91 0.03 28.26
N GLU A 41 -9.60 -1.08 27.57
CA GLU A 41 -8.28 -1.28 26.98
C GLU A 41 -7.88 -0.19 25.99
N TYR A 42 -8.76 0.12 25.02
CA TYR A 42 -8.43 1.08 23.96
C TYR A 42 -8.55 2.53 24.42
N SER A 43 -9.46 2.85 25.35
CA SER A 43 -9.57 4.23 25.84
C SER A 43 -8.32 4.64 26.63
N VAL A 44 -7.74 3.74 27.42
CA VAL A 44 -6.47 3.95 28.15
C VAL A 44 -5.31 4.27 27.20
N ARG A 45 -5.34 3.74 25.96
CA ARG A 45 -4.28 4.00 24.98
C ARG A 45 -4.39 5.36 24.29
N PHE A 46 -5.61 5.86 24.08
CA PHE A 46 -5.84 6.96 23.14
C PHE A 46 -6.40 8.24 23.74
N PHE A 47 -7.02 8.18 24.93
CA PHE A 47 -7.69 9.32 25.56
C PHE A 47 -6.96 9.74 26.84
N GLU A 48 -6.86 11.05 27.07
CA GLU A 48 -6.32 11.61 28.32
C GLU A 48 -7.20 11.25 29.53
N ASN A 49 -8.52 11.13 29.29
CA ASN A 49 -9.50 10.74 30.29
C ASN A 49 -10.18 9.42 29.89
N PRO A 50 -9.52 8.28 30.13
CA PRO A 50 -10.06 6.98 29.75
C PRO A 50 -11.30 6.62 30.55
N TRP A 51 -12.11 5.70 30.01
CA TRP A 51 -13.20 5.09 30.77
C TRP A 51 -12.67 3.86 31.51
N LEU A 52 -12.90 3.83 32.82
CA LEU A 52 -12.50 2.72 33.70
C LEU A 52 -13.75 2.07 34.27
N ALA A 53 -13.87 0.75 34.09
CA ALA A 53 -15.08 0.02 34.44
C ALA A 53 -15.42 0.11 35.94
N GLN A 54 -14.37 0.15 36.78
CA GLN A 54 -14.47 0.23 38.23
C GLN A 54 -14.99 1.58 38.74
N GLU A 55 -14.85 2.64 37.95
CA GLU A 55 -15.08 4.01 38.40
C GLU A 55 -16.36 4.63 37.83
N GLN A 56 -16.67 4.34 36.56
CA GLN A 56 -17.64 5.14 35.80
C GLN A 56 -18.91 4.37 35.40
N GLY A 57 -18.86 3.04 35.42
CA GLY A 57 -19.99 2.16 35.07
C GLY A 57 -20.48 2.28 33.62
N ILE A 58 -21.34 1.35 33.20
CA ILE A 58 -21.87 1.24 31.82
C ILE A 58 -22.91 2.31 31.46
N SER A 59 -23.37 3.10 32.43
CA SER A 59 -24.27 4.23 32.20
C SER A 59 -23.52 5.49 31.76
N ASN A 60 -22.18 5.49 31.80
CA ASN A 60 -21.37 6.61 31.35
C ASN A 60 -21.60 6.93 29.86
N PRO A 61 -21.82 8.20 29.47
CA PRO A 61 -22.05 8.58 28.07
C PRO A 61 -20.90 8.24 27.11
N SER A 62 -19.64 8.39 27.55
CA SER A 62 -18.45 8.05 26.74
C SER A 62 -18.40 6.55 26.47
N PHE A 63 -18.67 5.73 27.50
CA PHE A 63 -18.81 4.29 27.32
C PHE A 63 -19.90 3.95 26.30
N GLN A 64 -21.11 4.51 26.44
CA GLN A 64 -22.21 4.23 25.51
C GLN A 64 -21.86 4.58 24.07
N LYS A 65 -21.21 5.74 23.87
CA LYS A 65 -20.72 6.20 22.57
C LYS A 65 -19.70 5.21 21.98
N TRP A 66 -18.65 4.87 22.73
CA TRP A 66 -17.56 4.02 22.23
C TRP A 66 -17.99 2.57 22.03
N ALA A 67 -18.71 2.00 22.99
CA ALA A 67 -19.22 0.64 22.87
C ALA A 67 -20.26 0.52 21.73
N GLY A 68 -21.08 1.54 21.47
CA GLY A 68 -21.96 1.57 20.29
C GLY A 68 -21.19 1.53 18.96
N LYS A 69 -20.06 2.22 18.86
CA LYS A 69 -19.18 2.18 17.68
C LYS A 69 -18.50 0.83 17.53
N LEU A 70 -17.91 0.29 18.60
CA LEU A 70 -17.27 -1.03 18.59
C LEU A 70 -18.26 -2.13 18.22
N TRP A 71 -19.48 -2.07 18.76
CA TRP A 71 -20.54 -2.99 18.41
C TRP A 71 -20.88 -2.93 16.92
N SER A 72 -21.00 -1.72 16.35
CA SER A 72 -21.27 -1.54 14.92
C SER A 72 -20.20 -2.19 14.04
N VAL A 73 -18.93 -2.05 14.42
CA VAL A 73 -17.79 -2.67 13.71
C VAL A 73 -17.80 -4.18 13.85
N TRP A 74 -17.93 -4.69 15.07
CA TRP A 74 -17.95 -6.13 15.33
C TRP A 74 -19.11 -6.81 14.61
N LYS A 75 -20.30 -6.22 14.71
CA LYS A 75 -21.51 -6.70 14.02
C LYS A 75 -21.30 -6.75 12.51
N TYR A 76 -20.75 -5.70 11.89
CA TYR A 76 -20.48 -5.68 10.45
C TYR A 76 -19.64 -6.89 10.03
N HIS A 77 -18.53 -7.14 10.72
CA HIS A 77 -17.64 -8.26 10.39
C HIS A 77 -18.28 -9.61 10.67
N TRP A 78 -19.12 -9.71 11.70
CA TRP A 78 -19.88 -10.92 11.95
C TRP A 78 -20.90 -11.18 10.84
N GLU A 79 -21.74 -10.21 10.49
CA GLU A 79 -22.71 -10.33 9.39
C GLU A 79 -22.02 -10.69 8.07
N ASP A 80 -20.85 -10.12 7.83
CA ASP A 80 -20.03 -10.45 6.68
C ASP A 80 -19.54 -11.91 6.71
N ALA A 81 -19.04 -12.38 7.85
CA ALA A 81 -18.69 -13.78 8.07
C ALA A 81 -19.91 -14.72 7.88
N GLN A 82 -21.09 -14.32 8.37
CA GLN A 82 -22.35 -15.04 8.18
C GLN A 82 -22.70 -15.15 6.69
N ASN A 83 -22.52 -14.09 5.91
CA ASN A 83 -22.82 -14.10 4.47
C ASN A 83 -21.93 -15.05 3.67
N LEU A 84 -20.70 -15.30 4.15
CA LEU A 84 -19.78 -16.27 3.55
C LEU A 84 -20.18 -17.73 3.83
N LYS A 85 -21.01 -18.00 4.85
CA LYS A 85 -21.59 -19.35 5.10
C LYS A 85 -22.36 -19.92 3.92
N LYS A 86 -22.91 -19.08 3.05
CA LYS A 86 -23.55 -19.53 1.80
C LYS A 86 -22.60 -20.36 0.92
N ARG A 87 -21.30 -20.42 1.26
CA ARG A 87 -20.25 -21.08 0.48
C ARG A 87 -19.54 -22.27 1.11
N GLN A 88 -19.78 -22.72 2.36
CA GLN A 88 -19.44 -24.09 2.90
C GLN A 88 -19.18 -24.23 4.43
N VAL A 89 -19.18 -23.16 5.26
CA VAL A 89 -18.78 -23.27 6.69
C VAL A 89 -19.99 -23.28 7.64
N ALA A 90 -19.90 -24.09 8.72
CA ALA A 90 -20.84 -24.18 9.83
C ALA A 90 -21.03 -22.84 10.56
N ASN A 91 -21.90 -22.82 11.59
CA ASN A 91 -22.27 -21.59 12.25
C ASN A 91 -21.05 -20.85 12.88
N ILE A 92 -20.52 -19.80 12.22
CA ILE A 92 -19.44 -18.96 12.76
C ILE A 92 -19.96 -18.22 13.99
N ASP A 93 -19.29 -18.45 15.11
CA ASP A 93 -19.60 -17.88 16.42
C ASP A 93 -19.20 -16.40 16.49
N LEU A 94 -20.01 -15.59 17.17
CA LEU A 94 -19.80 -14.15 17.31
C LEU A 94 -18.44 -13.82 17.98
N PHE A 95 -18.04 -14.58 19.00
CA PHE A 95 -16.79 -14.37 19.74
C PHE A 95 -15.58 -14.94 18.99
N GLN A 96 -15.78 -15.94 18.13
CA GLN A 96 -14.74 -16.34 17.17
C GLN A 96 -14.39 -15.19 16.21
N VAL A 97 -15.39 -14.43 15.74
CA VAL A 97 -15.15 -13.25 14.91
C VAL A 97 -14.38 -12.20 15.70
N ALA A 98 -14.75 -11.94 16.96
CA ALA A 98 -14.03 -11.01 17.84
C ALA A 98 -12.53 -11.31 17.90
N GLY A 99 -12.15 -12.55 18.22
CA GLY A 99 -10.74 -12.95 18.28
C GLY A 99 -10.03 -12.86 16.92
N SER A 100 -10.76 -13.05 15.81
CA SER A 100 -10.19 -12.87 14.46
C SER A 100 -9.86 -11.40 14.19
N LEU A 101 -10.74 -10.47 14.58
CA LEU A 101 -10.55 -9.02 14.40
C LEU A 101 -9.36 -8.49 15.20
N GLU A 102 -9.18 -8.94 16.43
CA GLU A 102 -8.05 -8.56 17.27
C GLU A 102 -6.71 -8.99 16.65
N GLN A 103 -6.69 -10.14 15.97
CA GLN A 103 -5.54 -10.63 15.21
C GLN A 103 -5.36 -9.92 13.86
N GLY A 104 -6.22 -8.95 13.53
CA GLY A 104 -6.22 -8.25 12.25
C GLY A 104 -6.61 -9.11 11.06
N THR A 105 -7.37 -10.18 11.32
CA THR A 105 -7.88 -11.11 10.30
C THR A 105 -9.38 -10.95 10.11
N GLY A 106 -9.84 -11.18 8.88
CA GLY A 106 -11.23 -11.08 8.47
C GLY A 106 -11.62 -12.26 7.60
N TYR A 107 -12.91 -12.33 7.26
CA TYR A 107 -13.45 -13.47 6.52
C TYR A 107 -13.48 -13.23 5.00
N GLN A 108 -13.29 -11.99 4.54
CA GLN A 108 -13.27 -11.63 3.12
C GLN A 108 -11.88 -11.60 2.46
N GLY A 109 -11.85 -11.93 1.17
CA GLY A 109 -10.67 -11.73 0.31
C GLY A 109 -9.49 -12.61 0.71
N GLN A 110 -8.34 -11.98 0.99
CA GLN A 110 -7.14 -12.67 1.51
C GLN A 110 -7.20 -12.94 3.01
N GLY A 111 -8.26 -12.50 3.70
CA GLY A 111 -8.42 -12.67 5.14
C GLY A 111 -7.61 -11.69 5.99
N GLU A 112 -6.87 -10.75 5.39
CA GLU A 112 -6.11 -9.73 6.11
C GLU A 112 -6.86 -8.38 6.12
N LEU A 113 -7.13 -7.88 7.32
CA LEU A 113 -7.72 -6.54 7.53
C LEU A 113 -6.66 -5.45 7.55
N GLY A 114 -5.41 -5.81 7.82
CA GLY A 114 -4.28 -4.88 7.90
C GLY A 114 -4.15 -4.17 9.26
N GLY A 115 -4.80 -4.67 10.30
CA GLY A 115 -4.80 -4.07 11.65
C GLY A 115 -6.05 -4.49 12.42
N ASN A 116 -6.15 -4.09 13.68
CA ASN A 116 -7.30 -4.34 14.53
C ASN A 116 -8.35 -3.23 14.33
N PRO A 117 -9.44 -3.47 13.57
CA PRO A 117 -10.43 -2.43 13.28
C PRO A 117 -11.18 -1.92 14.52
N LEU A 118 -11.22 -2.69 15.62
CA LEU A 118 -11.86 -2.28 16.87
C LEU A 118 -11.02 -1.21 17.57
N GLU A 119 -9.73 -1.50 17.79
CA GLU A 119 -8.76 -0.54 18.33
C GLU A 119 -8.68 0.72 17.46
N ASP A 120 -8.56 0.52 16.15
CA ASP A 120 -8.47 1.59 15.16
C ASP A 120 -9.68 2.53 15.18
N THR A 121 -10.88 2.02 15.48
CA THR A 121 -12.11 2.83 15.55
C THR A 121 -12.08 3.79 16.73
N LEU A 122 -11.56 3.38 17.89
CA LEU A 122 -11.40 4.29 19.03
C LEU A 122 -10.24 5.27 18.82
N LEU A 123 -9.15 4.83 18.18
CA LEU A 123 -8.06 5.73 17.79
C LEU A 123 -8.58 6.87 16.90
N VAL A 124 -9.41 6.55 15.89
CA VAL A 124 -10.00 7.56 15.01
C VAL A 124 -10.92 8.51 15.78
N ASP A 125 -11.73 8.02 16.72
CA ASP A 125 -12.59 8.88 17.52
C ASP A 125 -11.77 9.84 18.40
N ALA A 126 -10.72 9.34 19.04
CA ALA A 126 -9.80 10.15 19.83
C ALA A 126 -9.13 11.26 19.00
N ILE A 127 -8.69 10.93 17.77
CA ILE A 127 -8.14 11.92 16.81
C ILE A 127 -9.18 13.00 16.46
N ILE A 128 -10.45 12.63 16.28
CA ILE A 128 -11.51 13.58 15.95
C ILE A 128 -11.83 14.49 17.14
N GLU A 129 -11.71 13.97 18.36
CA GLU A 129 -11.86 14.72 19.62
C GLU A 129 -10.66 15.62 19.93
N GLY A 130 -9.53 15.42 19.24
CA GLY A 130 -8.32 16.22 19.39
C GLY A 130 -7.39 15.74 20.50
N GLU A 131 -7.49 14.46 20.88
CA GLU A 131 -6.63 13.83 21.89
C GLU A 131 -5.18 13.79 21.42
N ALA A 132 -4.28 14.46 22.16
CA ALA A 132 -2.88 14.59 21.77
C ALA A 132 -2.16 13.23 21.71
N VAL A 133 -2.49 12.33 22.64
CA VAL A 133 -1.93 10.97 22.72
C VAL A 133 -2.28 10.16 21.47
N ALA A 134 -3.52 10.25 21.00
CA ALA A 134 -3.98 9.59 19.78
C ALA A 134 -3.25 10.10 18.53
N HIS A 135 -3.03 11.41 18.42
CA HIS A 135 -2.26 12.00 17.32
C HIS A 135 -0.80 11.49 17.31
N GLN A 136 -0.14 11.44 18.47
CA GLN A 136 1.22 10.91 18.60
C GLN A 136 1.28 9.42 18.24
N TYR A 137 0.34 8.63 18.75
CA TYR A 137 0.23 7.21 18.43
C TYR A 137 0.05 7.00 16.93
N PHE A 138 -0.85 7.76 16.30
CA PHE A 138 -1.08 7.68 14.86
C PHE A 138 0.17 8.01 14.07
N GLN A 139 0.84 9.12 14.36
CA GLN A 139 2.05 9.52 13.65
C GLN A 139 3.17 8.49 13.81
N LYS A 140 3.38 7.95 15.02
CA LYS A 140 4.41 6.92 15.27
C LYS A 140 4.12 5.62 14.53
N THR A 141 2.85 5.21 14.48
CA THR A 141 2.45 3.91 13.93
C THR A 141 2.35 3.94 12.41
N TYR A 142 1.87 5.05 11.85
CA TYR A 142 1.49 5.13 10.44
C TYR A 142 2.44 5.96 9.58
N SER A 143 3.39 6.73 10.13
CA SER A 143 4.36 7.48 9.31
C SER A 143 5.25 6.61 8.44
N THR A 144 5.58 5.40 8.89
CA THR A 144 6.34 4.41 8.10
C THR A 144 5.58 3.97 6.84
N LEU A 145 4.27 4.19 6.76
CA LEU A 145 3.51 3.97 5.53
C LEU A 145 3.97 4.87 4.38
N ALA A 146 4.53 6.04 4.68
CA ALA A 146 5.12 6.93 3.70
C ALA A 146 6.34 6.31 3.01
N GLU A 147 7.06 5.40 3.67
CA GLU A 147 8.23 4.73 3.07
C GLU A 147 7.83 3.73 1.97
N PHE A 148 6.62 3.17 2.06
CA PHE A 148 6.10 2.20 1.08
C PHE A 148 5.47 2.85 -0.17
N ILE A 149 5.31 4.17 -0.17
CA ILE A 149 4.78 4.93 -1.30
C ILE A 149 5.88 5.90 -1.72
N PRO A 150 6.43 5.82 -2.94
CA PRO A 150 7.51 6.71 -3.37
C PRO A 150 6.98 8.15 -3.48
N CYS A 151 7.06 8.88 -2.36
CA CYS A 151 6.68 10.27 -2.21
C CYS A 151 7.66 10.94 -1.23
N GLY A 152 7.95 12.23 -1.43
CA GLY A 152 8.79 12.98 -0.49
C GLY A 152 8.17 13.02 0.91
N GLN A 153 9.00 13.12 1.96
CA GLN A 153 8.55 13.16 3.35
C GLN A 153 7.53 14.27 3.61
N ASP A 154 7.64 15.40 2.90
CA ASP A 154 6.74 16.55 3.00
C ASP A 154 5.28 16.20 2.67
N LEU A 155 5.06 15.26 1.73
CA LEU A 155 3.71 14.87 1.29
C LEU A 155 2.95 14.08 2.35
N TRP A 156 3.65 13.37 3.25
CA TRP A 156 2.99 12.67 4.35
C TRP A 156 2.43 13.65 5.37
N GLN A 157 3.21 14.66 5.74
CA GLN A 157 2.77 15.68 6.68
C GLN A 157 1.61 16.49 6.10
N ASP A 158 1.67 16.84 4.81
CA ASP A 158 0.57 17.48 4.11
C ASP A 158 -0.68 16.61 4.07
N PHE A 159 -0.53 15.31 3.77
CA PHE A 159 -1.64 14.37 3.82
C PHE A 159 -2.28 14.32 5.20
N TYR A 160 -1.47 14.23 6.25
CA TYR A 160 -1.96 14.15 7.62
C TYR A 160 -2.73 15.42 8.00
N LEU A 161 -2.15 16.60 7.79
CA LEU A 161 -2.75 17.87 8.20
C LEU A 161 -3.92 18.28 7.30
N THR A 162 -3.72 18.30 5.98
CA THR A 162 -4.68 18.89 5.02
C THR A 162 -5.71 17.90 4.50
N HIS A 163 -5.39 16.61 4.48
CA HIS A 163 -6.31 15.61 3.95
C HIS A 163 -7.04 14.86 5.06
N LEU A 164 -6.32 14.38 6.07
CA LEU A 164 -6.91 13.58 7.13
C LEU A 164 -7.63 14.44 8.17
N LEU A 165 -6.99 15.49 8.69
CA LEU A 165 -7.48 16.26 9.83
C LEU A 165 -8.25 17.54 9.46
N GLU A 166 -8.03 18.11 8.27
CA GLU A 166 -8.74 19.32 7.86
C GLU A 166 -10.24 19.06 7.69
N LYS A 167 -11.06 19.86 8.38
CA LYS A 167 -12.52 19.80 8.31
C LYS A 167 -12.99 20.28 6.96
N LYS A 168 -13.74 19.45 6.24
CA LYS A 168 -14.26 19.84 4.92
C LYS A 168 -15.41 20.85 5.07
N PRO A 169 -15.51 21.85 4.17
CA PRO A 169 -16.59 22.84 4.23
C PRO A 169 -18.00 22.25 4.11
N SER A 170 -18.11 21.09 3.44
CA SER A 170 -19.40 20.47 3.11
C SER A 170 -20.08 19.79 4.30
N ASN A 171 -19.32 19.20 5.22
CA ASN A 171 -19.86 18.43 6.35
C ASN A 171 -19.20 18.77 7.70
N GLY A 172 -18.22 19.67 7.73
CA GLY A 172 -17.51 20.08 8.94
C GLY A 172 -16.65 18.98 9.59
N LEU A 173 -16.49 17.83 8.93
CA LEU A 173 -15.78 16.68 9.48
C LEU A 173 -14.46 16.43 8.74
N PRO A 174 -13.43 15.96 9.46
CA PRO A 174 -12.17 15.53 8.86
C PRO A 174 -12.37 14.27 8.00
N ALA A 175 -11.50 14.02 7.02
CA ALA A 175 -11.66 12.83 6.16
C ALA A 175 -11.55 11.52 6.95
N ILE A 176 -10.75 11.52 8.03
CA ILE A 176 -10.60 10.35 8.92
C ILE A 176 -11.92 9.96 9.60
N ALA A 177 -12.87 10.89 9.78
CA ALA A 177 -14.21 10.59 10.29
C ALA A 177 -15.06 9.72 9.36
N GLY A 178 -14.64 9.54 8.10
CA GLY A 178 -15.25 8.60 7.17
C GLY A 178 -14.81 7.14 7.37
N TYR A 179 -13.90 6.87 8.31
CA TYR A 179 -13.49 5.52 8.67
C TYR A 179 -14.61 4.82 9.47
N GLN A 180 -15.01 3.63 9.03
CA GLN A 180 -16.15 2.87 9.57
C GLN A 180 -15.75 1.51 10.16
N GLY A 181 -14.44 1.22 10.27
CA GLY A 181 -13.97 -0.07 10.82
C GLY A 181 -14.18 -1.29 9.91
N HIS A 182 -14.57 -1.12 8.64
CA HIS A 182 -14.74 -2.25 7.70
C HIS A 182 -13.41 -2.96 7.34
N ALA A 183 -12.27 -2.34 7.62
CA ALA A 183 -10.92 -2.89 7.49
C ALA A 183 -10.02 -2.20 8.52
N GLY A 184 -8.81 -2.71 8.76
CA GLY A 184 -7.83 -2.02 9.60
C GLY A 184 -7.46 -0.65 9.03
N LEU A 185 -7.20 0.31 9.93
CA LEU A 185 -6.89 1.70 9.60
C LEU A 185 -5.64 1.80 8.73
N LYS A 186 -4.64 0.95 8.94
CA LYS A 186 -3.45 0.87 8.06
C LYS A 186 -3.83 0.77 6.59
N ARG A 187 -4.71 -0.18 6.25
CA ARG A 187 -5.15 -0.42 4.87
C ARG A 187 -5.95 0.77 4.35
N TRP A 188 -6.82 1.33 5.18
CA TRP A 188 -7.60 2.52 4.83
C TRP A 188 -6.70 3.73 4.55
N VAL A 189 -5.71 3.99 5.41
CA VAL A 189 -4.73 5.08 5.30
C VAL A 189 -3.89 4.91 4.04
N VAL A 190 -3.39 3.72 3.73
CA VAL A 190 -2.64 3.46 2.48
C VAL A 190 -3.47 3.84 1.25
N VAL A 191 -4.74 3.45 1.21
CA VAL A 191 -5.64 3.78 0.09
C VAL A 191 -5.91 5.28 0.02
N ALA A 192 -6.17 5.92 1.17
CA ALA A 192 -6.39 7.36 1.24
C ALA A 192 -5.15 8.14 0.79
N PHE A 193 -3.97 7.74 1.25
CA PHE A 193 -2.71 8.39 0.93
C PHE A 193 -2.33 8.25 -0.54
N ARG A 194 -2.47 7.05 -1.14
CA ARG A 194 -2.28 6.86 -2.59
C ARG A 194 -3.18 7.77 -3.42
N ARG A 195 -4.44 7.93 -3.01
CA ARG A 195 -5.38 8.84 -3.68
C ARG A 195 -4.99 10.31 -3.50
N PHE A 196 -4.47 10.68 -2.34
CA PHE A 196 -3.95 12.01 -2.08
C PHE A 196 -2.73 12.31 -2.97
N VAL A 197 -1.71 11.47 -2.96
CA VAL A 197 -0.50 11.63 -3.78
C VAL A 197 -0.87 11.72 -5.26
N SER A 198 -1.70 10.80 -5.77
CA SER A 198 -2.15 10.85 -7.17
C SER A 198 -2.84 12.16 -7.54
N ARG A 199 -3.59 12.78 -6.62
CA ARG A 199 -4.24 14.07 -6.85
C ARG A 199 -3.26 15.22 -6.78
N GLN A 200 -2.29 15.19 -5.87
CA GLN A 200 -1.25 16.22 -5.79
C GLN A 200 -0.38 16.20 -7.04
N THR A 201 0.11 15.02 -7.46
CA THR A 201 0.84 14.87 -8.72
C THR A 201 0.01 15.37 -9.91
N ALA A 202 -1.29 15.08 -9.97
CA ALA A 202 -2.15 15.59 -11.05
C ALA A 202 -2.36 17.11 -11.00
N ARG A 203 -2.33 17.73 -9.81
CA ARG A 203 -2.41 19.19 -9.63
C ARG A 203 -1.09 19.84 -10.00
N GLU A 204 0.03 19.35 -9.50
CA GLU A 204 1.38 19.80 -9.86
C GLU A 204 1.57 19.72 -11.38
N GLN A 205 1.22 18.59 -12.01
CA GLN A 205 1.26 18.46 -13.47
C GLN A 205 0.38 19.49 -14.20
N LYS A 206 -0.76 19.86 -13.61
CA LYS A 206 -1.66 20.89 -14.17
C LYS A 206 -1.12 22.31 -13.96
N GLU A 207 -0.47 22.58 -12.83
CA GLU A 207 0.09 23.87 -12.44
C GLU A 207 1.43 24.17 -13.10
N GLN A 208 2.32 23.17 -13.19
CA GLN A 208 3.58 23.21 -13.94
C GLN A 208 3.36 23.24 -15.46
N GLY A 209 2.12 23.13 -15.93
CA GLY A 209 1.82 23.24 -17.35
C GLY A 209 2.41 22.10 -18.18
N ILE A 210 2.54 20.89 -17.61
CA ILE A 210 2.82 19.65 -18.36
C ILE A 210 1.56 19.27 -19.16
N LYS A 211 1.17 20.15 -20.07
CA LYS A 211 0.30 19.89 -21.19
C LYS A 211 1.22 19.55 -22.34
N ILE A 212 1.24 18.29 -22.76
CA ILE A 212 1.66 17.93 -24.12
C ILE A 212 0.84 18.83 -25.04
N SER A 213 1.50 19.83 -25.62
CA SER A 213 0.83 20.87 -26.39
C SER A 213 0.07 20.23 -27.55
N GLU A 214 -1.03 20.83 -27.98
CA GLU A 214 -1.81 20.26 -29.10
C GLU A 214 -0.91 20.11 -30.36
N SER A 215 0.11 20.95 -30.53
CA SER A 215 1.14 20.81 -31.57
C SER A 215 2.05 19.59 -31.38
N GLN A 216 2.48 19.28 -30.15
CA GLN A 216 3.25 18.06 -29.85
C GLN A 216 2.43 16.79 -30.07
N GLN A 217 1.12 16.83 -29.77
CA GLN A 217 0.23 15.69 -30.05
C GLN A 217 0.12 15.41 -31.56
N ILE A 218 0.05 16.46 -32.39
CA ILE A 218 0.09 16.32 -33.85
C ILE A 218 1.41 15.69 -34.30
N GLN A 219 2.55 16.19 -33.83
CA GLN A 219 3.86 15.63 -34.23
C GLN A 219 4.01 14.16 -33.84
N MET A 220 3.54 13.77 -32.66
CA MET A 220 3.53 12.37 -32.24
C MET A 220 2.62 11.50 -33.10
N LEU A 221 1.41 11.97 -33.43
CA LEU A 221 0.48 11.23 -34.30
C LEU A 221 1.06 11.07 -35.71
N LEU A 222 1.64 12.12 -36.28
CA LEU A 222 2.27 12.08 -37.59
C LEU A 222 3.49 11.14 -37.61
N GLY A 223 4.29 11.11 -36.54
CA GLY A 223 5.41 10.17 -36.40
C GLY A 223 5.00 8.69 -36.34
N LEU A 224 3.70 8.40 -36.14
CA LEU A 224 3.13 7.04 -36.16
C LEU A 224 2.38 6.74 -37.47
N CYS A 225 2.18 7.74 -38.33
CA CYS A 225 1.47 7.60 -39.61
C CYS A 225 2.37 7.02 -40.71
N THR A 226 1.76 6.38 -41.69
CA THR A 226 2.43 5.99 -42.94
C THR A 226 2.62 7.20 -43.86
N GLU A 227 3.55 7.13 -44.83
CA GLU A 227 3.76 8.20 -45.82
C GLU A 227 2.46 8.62 -46.52
N LYS A 228 1.63 7.66 -46.94
CA LYS A 228 0.32 7.94 -47.56
C LYS A 228 -0.66 8.69 -46.65
N GLN A 229 -0.64 8.42 -45.34
CA GLN A 229 -1.48 9.11 -44.36
C GLN A 229 -0.99 10.54 -44.10
N ILE A 230 0.34 10.74 -44.14
CA ILE A 230 0.97 12.07 -44.03
C ILE A 230 0.65 12.90 -45.29
N GLU A 231 0.78 12.32 -46.48
CA GLU A 231 0.41 12.98 -47.74
C GLU A 231 -1.08 13.38 -47.75
N ALA A 232 -1.98 12.48 -47.31
CA ALA A 232 -3.41 12.79 -47.20
C ALA A 232 -3.68 13.92 -46.19
N TYR A 233 -2.95 13.96 -45.07
CA TYR A 233 -3.02 15.03 -44.09
C TYR A 233 -2.54 16.37 -44.66
N GLU A 234 -1.41 16.37 -45.37
CA GLU A 234 -0.84 17.57 -45.99
C GLU A 234 -1.72 18.12 -47.12
N GLN A 235 -2.34 17.24 -47.92
CA GLN A 235 -3.32 17.61 -48.95
C GLN A 235 -4.59 18.20 -48.33
N GLN A 236 -5.13 17.57 -47.28
CA GLN A 236 -6.34 18.03 -46.59
C GLN A 236 -6.17 19.42 -45.96
N TYR A 237 -4.97 19.72 -45.46
CA TYR A 237 -4.67 20.98 -44.76
C TYR A 237 -3.76 21.94 -45.54
N GLN A 238 -3.56 21.68 -46.85
CA GLN A 238 -2.80 22.53 -47.78
C GLN A 238 -1.43 22.96 -47.25
N ILE A 239 -0.73 22.07 -46.53
CA ILE A 239 0.51 22.43 -45.83
C ILE A 239 1.64 22.78 -46.82
N ASN A 240 1.52 22.38 -48.09
CA ASN A 240 2.57 22.54 -49.09
C ASN A 240 2.21 23.35 -50.36
N GLU A 241 0.97 23.87 -50.51
CA GLU A 241 0.61 24.58 -51.76
C GLU A 241 -0.30 25.80 -51.56
N THR A 242 0.17 26.93 -52.09
CA THR A 242 -0.53 28.16 -52.53
C THR A 242 -0.66 29.38 -51.60
N GLN A 243 -0.45 30.54 -52.24
CA GLN A 243 -0.18 31.87 -51.71
C GLN A 243 -1.40 32.63 -51.15
N ASP A 244 -2.55 31.99 -50.95
CA ASP A 244 -3.73 32.63 -50.36
C ASP A 244 -4.00 32.09 -48.95
N LYS A 245 -3.77 32.95 -47.95
CA LYS A 245 -3.87 32.65 -46.52
C LYS A 245 -5.32 32.40 -46.09
N GLN A 246 -5.84 31.20 -46.35
CA GLN A 246 -6.94 30.67 -45.55
C GLN A 246 -6.44 30.48 -44.11
N PRO A 247 -7.24 30.83 -43.08
CA PRO A 247 -6.85 30.58 -41.70
C PRO A 247 -6.72 29.08 -41.46
N LEU A 248 -5.54 28.64 -41.00
CA LEU A 248 -5.30 27.25 -40.62
C LEU A 248 -6.40 26.78 -39.65
N PRO A 249 -7.07 25.64 -39.90
CA PRO A 249 -8.07 25.11 -38.99
C PRO A 249 -7.48 24.85 -37.60
N ARG A 250 -8.35 24.89 -36.58
CA ARG A 250 -7.92 24.84 -35.18
C ARG A 250 -7.18 23.52 -34.92
N ILE A 251 -6.12 23.56 -34.12
CA ILE A 251 -5.24 22.39 -33.87
C ILE A 251 -6.03 21.16 -33.38
N ARG A 252 -7.10 21.36 -32.61
CA ARG A 252 -8.03 20.29 -32.19
C ARG A 252 -8.73 19.57 -33.34
N GLU A 253 -9.11 20.28 -34.40
CA GLU A 253 -9.77 19.69 -35.56
C GLU A 253 -8.80 18.78 -36.33
N ARG A 254 -7.54 19.20 -36.42
CA ARG A 254 -6.45 18.43 -37.02
C ARG A 254 -6.15 17.14 -36.24
N ILE A 255 -6.11 17.21 -34.90
CA ILE A 255 -5.97 16.03 -34.04
C ILE A 255 -7.14 15.06 -34.22
N SER A 256 -8.38 15.58 -34.22
CA SER A 256 -9.58 14.77 -34.40
C SER A 256 -9.59 14.04 -35.74
N TRP A 257 -9.15 14.71 -36.81
CA TRP A 257 -9.06 14.10 -38.13
C TRP A 257 -7.98 13.02 -38.21
N LEU A 258 -6.78 13.28 -37.67
CA LEU A 258 -5.70 12.29 -37.60
C LEU A 258 -6.17 11.03 -36.85
N LEU A 259 -6.88 11.18 -35.74
CA LEU A 259 -7.46 10.06 -34.99
C LEU A 259 -8.54 9.29 -35.76
N GLN A 260 -9.12 9.83 -36.83
CA GLN A 260 -10.09 9.12 -37.67
C GLN A 260 -9.39 8.28 -38.75
N ILE A 261 -8.23 8.71 -39.25
CA ILE A 261 -7.54 8.08 -40.37
C ILE A 261 -6.44 7.08 -39.97
N VAL A 262 -5.99 7.13 -38.72
CA VAL A 262 -5.02 6.16 -38.18
C VAL A 262 -5.72 4.89 -37.67
N SER A 263 -5.01 3.76 -37.79
CA SER A 263 -5.47 2.45 -37.31
C SER A 263 -5.58 2.40 -35.78
N GLU A 264 -6.37 1.46 -35.25
CA GLU A 264 -6.47 1.24 -33.80
C GLU A 264 -5.13 0.89 -33.15
N GLU A 265 -4.25 0.18 -33.86
CA GLU A 265 -2.89 -0.10 -33.38
C GLU A 265 -2.05 1.19 -33.23
N GLN A 266 -2.15 2.12 -34.20
CA GLN A 266 -1.49 3.42 -34.12
C GLN A 266 -2.08 4.29 -33.00
N LYS A 267 -3.39 4.22 -32.74
CA LYS A 267 -4.03 4.90 -31.59
C LYS A 267 -3.52 4.36 -30.26
N LEU A 268 -3.42 3.04 -30.13
CA LEU A 268 -2.86 2.39 -28.94
C LEU A 268 -1.40 2.79 -28.72
N LYS A 269 -0.58 2.82 -29.78
CA LYS A 269 0.82 3.32 -29.71
C LYS A 269 0.88 4.78 -29.31
N HIS A 270 -0.02 5.63 -29.83
CA HIS A 270 -0.10 7.03 -29.45
C HIS A 270 -0.50 7.21 -27.97
N GLN A 271 -1.50 6.46 -27.50
CA GLN A 271 -1.90 6.47 -26.08
C GLN A 271 -0.78 6.00 -25.17
N TYR A 272 -0.05 4.95 -25.56
CA TYR A 272 1.12 4.46 -24.84
C TYR A 272 2.23 5.51 -24.80
N ALA A 273 2.51 6.20 -25.91
CA ALA A 273 3.49 7.27 -25.96
C ALA A 273 3.07 8.49 -25.11
N LEU A 274 1.78 8.85 -25.09
CA LEU A 274 1.25 9.89 -24.20
C LEU A 274 1.37 9.49 -22.72
N GLN A 275 1.14 8.22 -22.38
CA GLN A 275 1.33 7.71 -21.03
C GLN A 275 2.81 7.71 -20.62
N ASN A 276 3.71 7.27 -21.51
CA ASN A 276 5.14 7.26 -21.24
C ASN A 276 5.70 8.67 -21.10
N LEU A 277 5.30 9.64 -21.94
CA LEU A 277 5.74 11.03 -21.76
C LEU A 277 5.25 11.63 -20.44
N LYS A 278 4.04 11.29 -20.02
CA LYS A 278 3.51 11.66 -18.68
C LYS A 278 4.27 10.97 -17.54
N GLN A 279 4.91 9.83 -17.78
CA GLN A 279 5.71 9.09 -16.81
C GLN A 279 7.20 9.49 -16.82
N ILE A 280 7.74 9.90 -17.96
CA ILE A 280 9.16 10.24 -18.16
C ILE A 280 9.43 11.70 -17.72
N GLN A 281 8.53 12.65 -17.94
CA GLN A 281 8.77 14.04 -17.56
C GLN A 281 8.85 14.33 -16.04
N PRO A 282 8.10 13.67 -15.14
CA PRO A 282 8.39 13.80 -13.71
C PRO A 282 9.78 13.22 -13.34
N TYR A 283 10.35 12.33 -14.15
CA TYR A 283 11.67 11.74 -13.86
C TYR A 283 12.84 12.68 -14.16
N GLU A 284 12.73 13.54 -15.19
CA GLU A 284 13.81 14.47 -15.58
C GLU A 284 13.89 15.73 -14.68
N GLU A 285 12.76 16.21 -14.17
CA GLU A 285 12.74 17.32 -13.20
C GLU A 285 13.10 16.86 -11.77
N HIS A 286 12.78 15.61 -11.40
CA HIS A 286 13.27 15.03 -10.14
C HIS A 286 14.78 14.73 -10.16
N GLN A 287 15.39 14.44 -11.32
CA GLN A 287 16.85 14.29 -11.42
C GLN A 287 17.61 15.60 -11.19
N SER A 288 17.02 16.75 -11.54
CA SER A 288 17.65 18.06 -11.32
C SER A 288 17.49 18.57 -9.87
N ILE A 289 16.43 18.16 -9.17
CA ILE A 289 16.27 18.43 -7.72
C ILE A 289 17.05 17.42 -6.86
N GLN A 290 17.18 16.15 -7.28
CA GLN A 290 18.02 15.15 -6.59
C GLN A 290 19.52 15.48 -6.65
N GLN A 291 19.96 16.30 -7.60
CA GLN A 291 21.33 16.81 -7.61
C GLN A 291 21.58 17.92 -6.55
N MET A 292 20.53 18.50 -5.95
CA MET A 292 20.66 19.47 -4.86
C MET A 292 20.38 18.90 -3.45
N ILE A 293 19.84 17.69 -3.34
CA ILE A 293 19.71 16.95 -2.08
C ILE A 293 20.66 15.75 -2.09
N GLN A 294 21.95 16.01 -2.29
CA GLN A 294 23.00 15.12 -1.80
C GLN A 294 23.34 15.52 -0.36
N THR A 295 22.40 15.27 0.57
CA THR A 295 22.84 14.69 1.84
C THR A 295 22.87 13.20 1.59
N THR A 296 23.94 12.74 0.93
CA THR A 296 24.41 11.37 1.08
C THR A 296 24.38 11.11 2.58
N PRO A 297 23.68 10.08 3.09
CA PRO A 297 24.10 9.53 4.36
C PRO A 297 25.60 9.31 4.19
N GLN A 298 26.43 9.78 5.12
CA GLN A 298 27.78 9.24 5.17
C GLN A 298 27.58 7.72 5.15
N ILE A 299 27.91 7.08 4.03
CA ILE A 299 27.94 5.63 3.91
C ILE A 299 29.05 5.28 4.89
N ASP A 300 28.62 5.01 6.12
CA ASP A 300 29.49 4.62 7.20
C ASP A 300 30.24 3.38 6.70
N ALA A 301 31.53 3.26 6.99
CA ALA A 301 32.31 2.09 6.57
C ALA A 301 31.63 0.78 7.03
N ARG A 302 30.86 0.86 8.12
CA ARG A 302 29.99 -0.19 8.64
C ARG A 302 28.86 -0.60 7.68
N TRP A 303 28.27 0.34 6.94
CA TRP A 303 27.18 0.07 5.99
C TRP A 303 27.69 -0.72 4.78
N THR A 304 28.79 -0.29 4.18
CA THR A 304 29.44 -1.03 3.08
C THR A 304 29.91 -2.41 3.54
N GLY A 305 30.51 -2.51 4.73
CA GLY A 305 30.92 -3.79 5.31
C GLY A 305 29.75 -4.76 5.50
N CYS A 306 28.59 -4.27 5.98
CA CYS A 306 27.38 -5.09 6.09
C CYS A 306 26.86 -5.58 4.73
N ILE A 307 26.92 -4.74 3.68
CA ILE A 307 26.49 -5.12 2.33
C ILE A 307 27.40 -6.23 1.77
N GLU A 308 28.71 -6.11 1.93
CA GLU A 308 29.67 -7.12 1.44
C GLU A 308 29.50 -8.44 2.18
N LEU A 309 29.41 -8.41 3.51
CA LEU A 309 29.25 -9.60 4.35
C LEU A 309 27.93 -10.33 4.04
N LEU A 310 26.80 -9.62 4.08
CA LEU A 310 25.50 -10.21 3.80
C LEU A 310 25.35 -10.59 2.32
N GLY A 311 25.89 -9.79 1.41
CA GLY A 311 25.87 -10.06 -0.03
C GLY A 311 26.55 -11.37 -0.36
N ALA A 312 27.76 -11.59 0.16
CA ALA A 312 28.48 -12.84 -0.05
C ALA A 312 27.75 -14.06 0.56
N LEU A 313 27.20 -13.92 1.77
CA LEU A 313 26.40 -14.98 2.41
C LEU A 313 25.12 -15.31 1.62
N VAL A 314 24.37 -14.29 1.21
CA VAL A 314 23.14 -14.44 0.43
C VAL A 314 23.44 -15.09 -0.92
N LEU A 315 24.51 -14.68 -1.61
CA LEU A 315 24.89 -15.27 -2.89
C LEU A 315 25.28 -16.75 -2.74
N LYS A 316 26.07 -17.08 -1.71
CA LYS A 316 26.43 -18.46 -1.36
C LYS A 316 25.19 -19.31 -1.08
N LEU A 317 24.24 -18.78 -0.31
CA LEU A 317 22.98 -19.44 -0.03
C LEU A 317 22.14 -19.63 -1.29
N ILE A 318 21.98 -18.62 -2.15
CA ILE A 318 21.27 -18.73 -3.43
C ILE A 318 21.88 -19.83 -4.31
N ASN A 319 23.20 -19.97 -4.32
CA ASN A 319 23.90 -21.02 -5.07
C ASN A 319 23.76 -22.41 -4.46
N SER A 320 23.36 -22.52 -3.19
CA SER A 320 23.10 -23.81 -2.52
C SER A 320 21.72 -24.42 -2.82
N PHE A 321 20.79 -23.64 -3.39
CA PHE A 321 19.48 -24.13 -3.82
C PHE A 321 19.59 -25.01 -5.08
N SER A 322 18.52 -25.74 -5.41
CA SER A 322 18.46 -26.48 -6.67
C SER A 322 18.68 -25.54 -7.87
N THR A 323 19.17 -26.06 -9.00
CA THR A 323 19.48 -25.23 -10.19
C THR A 323 18.30 -24.36 -10.64
N VAL A 324 17.09 -24.91 -10.60
CA VAL A 324 15.87 -24.19 -10.98
C VAL A 324 15.52 -23.11 -9.96
N ASP A 325 15.67 -23.39 -8.67
CA ASP A 325 15.35 -22.46 -7.59
C ASP A 325 16.35 -21.32 -7.50
N SER A 326 17.64 -21.64 -7.66
CA SER A 326 18.72 -20.66 -7.79
C SER A 326 18.48 -19.74 -8.98
N LEU A 327 18.09 -20.28 -10.14
CA LEU A 327 17.72 -19.47 -11.31
C LEU A 327 16.53 -18.53 -11.03
N ILE A 328 15.48 -19.02 -10.36
CA ILE A 328 14.32 -18.19 -9.98
C ILE A 328 14.75 -17.04 -9.06
N LEU A 329 15.56 -17.35 -8.04
CA LEU A 329 16.07 -16.35 -7.10
C LEU A 329 16.94 -15.33 -7.82
N LYS A 330 17.85 -15.75 -8.70
CA LYS A 330 18.71 -14.84 -9.48
C LYS A 330 17.90 -13.92 -10.39
N LEU A 331 16.98 -14.48 -11.17
CA LEU A 331 16.10 -13.67 -12.03
C LEU A 331 15.27 -12.67 -11.23
N ARG A 332 14.83 -13.04 -10.03
CA ARG A 332 13.99 -12.15 -9.22
C ARG A 332 14.79 -11.08 -8.48
N PHE A 333 15.90 -11.46 -7.84
CA PHE A 333 16.64 -10.60 -6.92
C PHE A 333 17.82 -9.87 -7.57
N LEU A 334 18.43 -10.45 -8.61
CA LEU A 334 19.59 -9.83 -9.30
C LEU A 334 19.16 -9.06 -10.54
N GLU A 335 18.19 -9.58 -11.28
CA GLU A 335 17.77 -9.02 -12.57
C GLU A 335 16.44 -8.24 -12.52
N ASP A 336 15.77 -8.21 -11.37
CA ASP A 336 14.39 -7.69 -11.18
C ASP A 336 13.42 -8.10 -12.31
N CYS A 337 13.53 -9.35 -12.77
CA CYS A 337 12.68 -9.84 -13.85
C CYS A 337 11.20 -9.87 -13.41
N LYS A 338 10.31 -9.46 -14.33
CA LYS A 338 8.86 -9.56 -14.14
C LYS A 338 8.42 -11.02 -14.23
N LEU A 339 7.35 -11.38 -13.52
CA LEU A 339 6.83 -12.76 -13.50
C LEU A 339 6.52 -13.33 -14.90
N ALA A 340 6.09 -12.49 -15.84
CA ALA A 340 5.80 -12.91 -17.21
C ALA A 340 7.07 -13.33 -17.98
N ASP A 341 8.19 -12.64 -17.75
CA ASP A 341 9.46 -12.96 -18.39
C ASP A 341 10.11 -14.17 -17.71
N MET A 342 10.00 -14.27 -16.39
CA MET A 342 10.41 -15.47 -15.64
C MET A 342 9.63 -16.71 -16.08
N GLU A 343 8.33 -16.61 -16.36
CA GLU A 343 7.52 -17.71 -16.90
C GLU A 343 8.05 -18.20 -18.26
N ARG A 344 8.43 -17.27 -19.15
CA ARG A 344 9.04 -17.61 -20.44
C ARG A 344 10.39 -18.32 -20.27
N ILE A 345 11.21 -17.88 -19.32
CA ILE A 345 12.55 -18.42 -19.10
C ILE A 345 12.51 -19.79 -18.39
N THR A 346 11.67 -19.91 -17.36
CA THR A 346 11.63 -21.10 -16.49
C THR A 346 10.60 -22.14 -16.92
N GLY A 347 9.64 -21.77 -17.77
CA GLY A 347 8.50 -22.62 -18.15
C GLY A 347 7.47 -22.82 -17.02
N ILE A 348 7.61 -22.14 -15.88
CA ILE A 348 6.70 -22.27 -14.74
C ILE A 348 5.63 -21.17 -14.84
N HIS A 349 4.36 -21.55 -14.77
CA HIS A 349 3.26 -20.60 -14.82
C HIS A 349 3.36 -19.53 -13.71
N ARG A 350 3.06 -18.25 -14.04
CA ARG A 350 3.16 -17.10 -13.13
C ARG A 350 2.56 -17.29 -11.73
N GLY A 351 1.43 -17.99 -11.63
CA GLY A 351 0.76 -18.23 -10.35
C GLY A 351 1.48 -19.26 -9.46
N HIS A 352 2.27 -20.14 -10.05
CA HIS A 352 3.16 -21.05 -9.34
C HIS A 352 4.49 -20.37 -9.03
N LEU A 353 5.03 -19.57 -9.96
CA LEU A 353 6.21 -18.74 -9.72
C LEU A 353 6.03 -17.79 -8.53
N SER A 354 4.91 -17.08 -8.46
CA SER A 354 4.67 -16.15 -7.34
C SER A 354 4.68 -16.85 -5.98
N ARG A 355 4.07 -18.03 -5.87
CA ARG A 355 4.10 -18.85 -4.64
C ARG A 355 5.52 -19.34 -4.36
N LYS A 356 6.17 -19.90 -5.38
CA LYS A 356 7.52 -20.46 -5.28
C LYS A 356 8.57 -19.41 -4.90
N ILE A 357 8.51 -18.19 -5.44
CA ILE A 357 9.39 -17.07 -5.06
C ILE A 357 9.23 -16.73 -3.58
N ARG A 358 7.98 -16.68 -3.09
CA ARG A 358 7.71 -16.41 -1.67
C ARG A 358 8.25 -17.54 -0.79
N ASP A 359 8.01 -18.79 -1.17
CA ASP A 359 8.45 -19.95 -0.40
C ASP A 359 9.99 -20.04 -0.37
N LEU A 360 10.67 -19.81 -1.50
CA LEU A 360 12.13 -19.72 -1.59
C LEU A 360 12.69 -18.52 -0.83
N GLY A 361 11.99 -17.38 -0.82
CA GLY A 361 12.38 -16.22 -0.01
C GLY A 361 12.34 -16.54 1.48
N ASN A 362 11.32 -17.24 1.95
CA ASN A 362 11.22 -17.68 3.34
C ASN A 362 12.30 -18.71 3.71
N GLU A 363 12.61 -19.65 2.81
CA GLU A 363 13.67 -20.64 3.02
C GLU A 363 15.06 -19.97 3.04
N LEU A 364 15.31 -19.02 2.13
CA LEU A 364 16.55 -18.24 2.11
C LEU A 364 16.72 -17.47 3.43
N TRP A 365 15.63 -16.86 3.92
CA TRP A 365 15.62 -16.18 5.22
C TRP A 365 15.91 -17.12 6.39
N SER A 366 15.30 -18.31 6.42
CA SER A 366 15.55 -19.31 7.45
C SER A 366 17.02 -19.73 7.45
N LYS A 367 17.58 -20.05 6.28
CA LYS A 367 18.99 -20.44 6.15
C LYS A 367 19.95 -19.31 6.52
N LEU A 368 19.62 -18.07 6.20
CA LEU A 368 20.46 -16.93 6.58
C LEU A 368 20.58 -16.80 8.11
N GLY A 369 19.51 -17.13 8.85
CA GLY A 369 19.55 -17.21 10.32
C GLY A 369 20.36 -18.39 10.86
N GLU A 370 20.50 -19.48 10.12
CA GLU A 370 21.27 -20.67 10.50
C GLU A 370 22.77 -20.56 10.22
N VAL A 371 23.16 -19.77 9.21
CA VAL A 371 24.57 -19.60 8.79
C VAL A 371 25.31 -18.53 9.62
N ILE A 372 24.66 -17.94 10.63
CA ILE A 372 25.32 -16.99 11.54
C ILE A 372 26.45 -17.72 12.31
N PRO A 373 27.72 -17.26 12.22
CA PRO A 373 28.85 -17.93 12.87
C PRO A 373 28.65 -18.08 14.39
N GLU A 374 29.19 -19.16 14.97
CA GLU A 374 29.16 -19.35 16.43
C GLU A 374 30.09 -18.39 17.20
N ASP A 375 31.06 -17.79 16.52
CA ASP A 375 31.94 -16.78 17.10
C ASP A 375 31.15 -15.54 17.55
N THR A 376 31.29 -15.18 18.83
CA THR A 376 30.46 -14.13 19.47
C THR A 376 30.61 -12.76 18.83
N ALA A 377 31.79 -12.40 18.33
CA ALA A 377 32.03 -11.09 17.73
C ALA A 377 31.43 -11.02 16.31
N THR A 378 31.66 -12.05 15.51
CA THR A 378 31.14 -12.13 14.14
C THR A 378 29.61 -12.30 14.14
N ARG A 379 29.07 -13.01 15.14
CA ARG A 379 27.63 -13.16 15.35
C ARG A 379 26.94 -11.82 15.62
N GLU A 380 27.47 -11.02 16.54
CA GLU A 380 26.91 -9.71 16.87
C GLU A 380 26.95 -8.77 15.65
N GLU A 381 28.01 -8.82 14.85
CA GLU A 381 28.11 -8.07 13.61
C GLU A 381 27.08 -8.53 12.56
N CYS A 382 26.93 -9.83 12.34
CA CYS A 382 25.90 -10.40 11.47
C CYS A 382 24.47 -10.03 11.94
N GLU A 383 24.16 -10.19 13.23
CA GLU A 383 22.85 -9.84 13.80
C GLU A 383 22.54 -8.34 13.62
N ASN A 384 23.54 -7.47 13.81
CA ASN A 384 23.41 -6.04 13.54
C ASN A 384 23.17 -5.74 12.06
N CYS A 385 23.86 -6.42 11.14
CA CYS A 385 23.64 -6.25 9.71
C CYS A 385 22.27 -6.81 9.28
N LEU A 386 21.78 -7.89 9.88
CA LEU A 386 20.47 -8.48 9.58
C LEU A 386 19.32 -7.51 9.93
N GLU A 387 19.46 -6.71 10.98
CA GLU A 387 18.49 -5.65 11.32
C GLU A 387 18.38 -4.60 10.20
N LEU A 388 19.47 -4.32 9.47
CA LEU A 388 19.47 -3.39 8.34
C LEU A 388 18.66 -3.90 7.14
N LEU A 389 18.46 -5.21 7.00
CA LEU A 389 17.63 -5.77 5.93
C LEU A 389 16.14 -5.40 6.07
N LYS A 390 15.72 -4.88 7.24
CA LYS A 390 14.38 -4.30 7.41
C LYS A 390 14.24 -2.95 6.70
N LEU A 391 15.35 -2.31 6.33
CA LEU A 391 15.38 -1.02 5.63
C LEU A 391 15.31 -1.24 4.10
N PRO A 392 14.29 -0.68 3.41
CA PRO A 392 14.14 -0.83 1.95
C PRO A 392 15.35 -0.34 1.14
N VAL A 393 16.04 0.71 1.62
CA VAL A 393 17.24 1.27 0.98
C VAL A 393 18.38 0.27 0.99
N PHE A 394 18.63 -0.37 2.13
CA PHE A 394 19.68 -1.38 2.28
C PHE A 394 19.42 -2.59 1.37
N LEU A 395 18.17 -3.05 1.29
CA LEU A 395 17.79 -4.15 0.37
C LEU A 395 18.07 -3.81 -1.10
N LYS A 396 17.83 -2.57 -1.51
CA LYS A 396 18.10 -2.13 -2.88
C LYS A 396 19.61 -2.11 -3.16
N GLU A 397 20.40 -1.56 -2.26
CA GLU A 397 21.87 -1.52 -2.41
C GLU A 397 22.49 -2.92 -2.36
N LEU A 398 21.97 -3.80 -1.51
CA LEU A 398 22.36 -5.21 -1.48
C LEU A 398 22.05 -5.91 -2.81
N ALA A 399 20.90 -5.64 -3.43
CA ALA A 399 20.55 -6.18 -4.74
C ALA A 399 21.50 -5.66 -5.84
N GLU A 400 21.83 -4.37 -5.82
CA GLU A 400 22.81 -3.76 -6.74
C GLU A 400 24.21 -4.36 -6.56
N TRP A 401 24.65 -4.56 -5.31
CA TRP A 401 25.92 -5.23 -5.00
C TRP A 401 25.93 -6.67 -5.50
N LEU A 402 24.88 -7.45 -5.23
CA LEU A 402 24.78 -8.84 -5.66
C LEU A 402 24.81 -8.95 -7.19
N LYS A 403 24.19 -8.01 -7.90
CA LYS A 403 24.26 -7.92 -9.35
C LYS A 403 25.69 -7.66 -9.83
N ALA A 404 26.38 -6.69 -9.24
CA ALA A 404 27.76 -6.37 -9.60
C ALA A 404 28.73 -7.55 -9.30
N ALA A 405 28.57 -8.20 -8.14
CA ALA A 405 29.32 -9.39 -7.76
C ALA A 405 29.08 -10.55 -8.75
N HIS A 406 27.83 -10.75 -9.19
CA HIS A 406 27.50 -11.77 -10.18
C HIS A 406 28.10 -11.48 -11.56
N GLU A 407 28.01 -10.24 -12.04
CA GLU A 407 28.54 -9.80 -13.34
C GLU A 407 30.07 -9.83 -13.40
N SER A 408 30.73 -9.54 -12.28
CA SER A 408 32.20 -9.56 -12.19
C SER A 408 32.80 -10.97 -12.18
N GLY A 409 31.98 -12.03 -12.07
CA GLY A 409 32.45 -13.41 -12.02
C GLY A 409 33.39 -13.68 -10.83
N GLN A 410 33.29 -12.89 -9.75
CA GLN A 410 34.06 -13.14 -8.53
C GLN A 410 33.64 -14.48 -7.94
N ASP A 411 34.52 -15.49 -8.05
CA ASP A 411 34.46 -16.69 -7.23
C ASP A 411 34.76 -16.30 -5.78
N LEU A 412 33.71 -15.94 -5.04
CA LEU A 412 33.74 -15.56 -3.62
C LEU A 412 34.03 -16.74 -2.67
N GLU A 413 34.50 -17.89 -3.18
CA GLU A 413 34.78 -19.08 -2.38
C GLU A 413 36.05 -18.96 -1.51
N GLU A 414 36.91 -17.97 -1.74
CA GLU A 414 38.20 -17.84 -1.02
C GLU A 414 38.21 -16.79 0.11
N SER A 415 37.16 -15.98 0.31
CA SER A 415 37.21 -14.79 1.18
C SER A 415 36.25 -14.77 2.39
N LEU A 416 35.55 -15.87 2.68
CA LEU A 416 34.72 -16.09 3.88
C LEU A 416 35.02 -17.45 4.50
#